data_AF-A0A2W0H8E6-F1
#
_entry.id   AF-A0A2W0H8E6-F1
#
_cell.length_a   1.000
_cell.length_b   1.000
_cell.length_c   1.000
_cell.angle_alpha   90.00
_cell.angle_beta   90.00
_cell.angle_gamma   90.00
#
_symmetry.space_group_name_H-M   'P 1'
#
loop_
_entity.id
_entity.type
_entity.pdbx_description
1 polymer ?
#
loop_
_entity_poly.entity_id
_entity_poly.type
_entity_poly.pdbx_seq_one_letter_code
_entity_poly.pdbx_strand_id
1 'polypeptide(L)'
;MRILIAAAIMAVMVYAPDAYAGGEEDLLLYSEITITVQSGGVEYEWEYKNPDRFEVEEGTSVKKGERAREEVTHLVTALSLSESPSAEDVVDVLKKEGWTDLESLRIVALDRDRCLFSWGWKRD
;
A
#
# COMPACT_ATOMS: atom_id res chain seq x y z
N MET A 1 -22.87 -7.16 -64.04
CA MET A 1 -21.73 -6.52 -63.35
C MET A 1 -22.21 -5.22 -62.71
N ARG A 2 -22.32 -5.16 -61.37
CA ARG A 2 -22.02 -3.98 -60.53
C ARG A 2 -22.38 -4.24 -59.04
N ILE A 3 -21.30 -4.47 -58.29
CA ILE A 3 -20.94 -3.95 -56.96
C ILE A 3 -21.90 -4.26 -55.79
N LEU A 4 -21.54 -5.30 -55.02
CA LEU A 4 -21.91 -5.46 -53.62
C LEU A 4 -21.06 -4.50 -52.77
N ILE A 5 -21.68 -3.65 -51.95
CA ILE A 5 -21.00 -2.79 -50.98
C ILE A 5 -20.86 -3.61 -49.69
N ALA A 6 -19.64 -4.04 -49.38
CA ALA A 6 -19.31 -4.62 -48.08
C ALA A 6 -18.99 -3.47 -47.11
N ALA A 7 -19.84 -3.27 -46.11
CA ALA A 7 -19.59 -2.35 -45.02
C ALA A 7 -18.59 -3.01 -44.04
N ALA A 8 -17.34 -2.55 -44.06
CA ALA A 8 -16.35 -2.92 -43.06
C ALA A 8 -16.59 -2.08 -41.80
N ILE A 9 -17.15 -2.70 -40.76
CA ILE A 9 -17.24 -2.11 -39.43
C ILE A 9 -15.87 -2.24 -38.79
N MET A 10 -15.11 -1.15 -38.79
CA MET A 10 -13.84 -1.04 -38.08
C MET A 10 -14.14 -0.85 -36.59
N ALA A 11 -14.03 -1.93 -35.81
CA ALA A 11 -14.14 -1.88 -34.36
C ALA A 11 -12.90 -1.15 -33.81
N VAL A 12 -13.08 0.11 -33.42
CA VAL A 12 -12.09 0.84 -32.63
C VAL A 12 -12.15 0.26 -31.22
N MET A 13 -11.20 -0.62 -30.88
CA MET A 13 -10.91 -0.98 -29.50
C MET A 13 -10.40 0.29 -28.80
N VAL A 14 -11.27 0.93 -28.04
CA VAL A 14 -10.87 1.96 -27.09
C VAL A 14 -10.19 1.23 -25.94
N TYR A 15 -8.86 1.28 -25.92
CA TYR A 15 -8.10 0.94 -24.72
C TYR A 15 -8.42 2.00 -23.67
N ALA A 16 -9.25 1.65 -22.69
CA ALA A 16 -9.34 2.42 -21.47
C ALA A 16 -8.06 2.13 -20.67
N PRO A 17 -7.26 3.14 -20.29
CA PRO A 17 -6.23 2.91 -19.28
C PRO A 17 -6.95 2.54 -17.97
N ASP A 18 -6.55 1.43 -17.35
CA ASP A 18 -6.94 1.13 -15.99
C ASP A 18 -6.46 2.28 -15.11
N ALA A 19 -7.40 3.07 -14.60
CA ALA A 19 -7.13 4.20 -13.72
C ALA A 19 -6.76 3.67 -12.33
N TYR A 20 -5.54 3.15 -12.18
CA TYR A 20 -4.90 2.98 -10.87
C TYR A 20 -4.28 4.33 -10.47
N ALA A 21 -5.13 5.30 -10.09
CA ALA A 21 -4.67 6.65 -9.79
C ALA A 21 -5.18 7.07 -8.40
N GLY A 22 -4.31 6.94 -7.39
CA GLY A 22 -4.54 7.51 -6.07
C GLY A 22 -3.52 7.06 -5.03
N GLY A 23 -3.43 5.75 -4.75
CA GLY A 23 -2.68 5.27 -3.58
C GLY A 23 -1.18 5.07 -3.76
N GLU A 24 -0.72 4.78 -4.98
CA GLU A 24 0.69 4.49 -5.22
C GLU A 24 1.58 5.73 -5.16
N GLU A 25 1.00 6.92 -5.32
CA GLU A 25 1.75 8.17 -5.30
C GLU A 25 2.44 8.38 -3.94
N ASP A 26 1.77 8.03 -2.84
CA ASP A 26 2.34 8.11 -1.48
C ASP A 26 3.49 7.11 -1.29
N LEU A 27 3.33 5.88 -1.78
CA LEU A 27 4.39 4.87 -1.74
C LEU A 27 5.64 5.30 -2.51
N LEU A 28 5.46 5.94 -3.66
CA LEU A 28 6.54 6.37 -4.54
C LEU A 28 7.40 7.50 -3.93
N LEU A 29 6.96 8.13 -2.85
CA LEU A 29 7.77 9.07 -2.07
C LEU A 29 8.90 8.36 -1.31
N TYR A 30 8.77 7.05 -1.11
CA TYR A 30 9.72 6.25 -0.33
C TYR A 30 10.54 5.30 -1.21
N SER A 31 11.77 5.04 -0.78
CA SER A 31 12.61 3.98 -1.34
C SER A 31 12.34 2.64 -0.64
N GLU A 32 12.08 2.66 0.66
CA GLU A 32 11.77 1.49 1.48
C GLU A 32 10.79 1.89 2.60
N ILE A 33 9.81 1.02 2.90
CA ILE A 33 8.90 1.14 4.05
C ILE A 33 8.76 -0.24 4.68
N THR A 34 8.82 -0.29 6.01
CA THR A 34 8.41 -1.44 6.83
C THR A 34 7.44 -0.94 7.89
N ILE A 35 6.25 -1.53 7.95
CA ILE A 35 5.23 -1.29 8.98
C ILE A 35 5.05 -2.60 9.73
N THR A 36 5.35 -2.60 11.03
CA THR A 36 5.16 -3.75 11.92
C THR A 36 4.09 -3.42 12.96
N VAL A 37 3.09 -4.28 13.07
CA VAL A 37 2.01 -4.19 14.04
C VAL A 37 1.96 -5.48 14.86
N GLN A 38 1.83 -5.35 16.18
CA GLN A 38 1.49 -6.48 17.03
C GLN A 38 0.06 -6.32 17.54
N SER A 39 -0.79 -7.33 17.31
CA SER A 39 -2.18 -7.33 17.75
C SER A 39 -2.67 -8.74 18.08
N GLY A 40 -3.30 -8.89 19.26
CA GLY A 40 -3.83 -10.19 19.71
C GLY A 40 -2.76 -11.30 19.79
N GLY A 41 -1.52 -10.95 20.12
CA GLY A 41 -0.37 -11.87 20.12
C GLY A 41 0.13 -12.30 18.74
N VAL A 42 -0.37 -11.72 17.65
CA VAL A 42 0.11 -11.97 16.28
C VAL A 42 0.88 -10.75 15.78
N GLU A 43 2.01 -10.99 15.11
CA GLU A 43 2.78 -9.96 14.41
C GLU A 43 2.35 -9.90 12.95
N TYR A 44 2.16 -8.68 12.47
CA TYR A 44 1.81 -8.35 11.09
C TYR A 44 2.86 -7.39 10.56
N GLU A 45 3.36 -7.66 9.35
CA GLU A 45 4.37 -6.83 8.71
C GLU A 45 3.98 -6.52 7.27
N TRP A 46 4.10 -5.26 6.88
CA TRP A 46 3.94 -4.79 5.50
C TRP A 46 5.23 -4.15 5.05
N GLU A 47 5.80 -4.68 3.98
CA GLU A 47 7.03 -4.17 3.40
C GLU A 47 6.81 -3.70 1.97
N TYR A 48 7.45 -2.56 1.67
CA TYR A 48 7.64 -2.07 0.32
C TYR A 48 9.11 -1.72 0.09
N LYS A 49 9.61 -2.13 -1.08
CA LYS A 49 10.88 -1.66 -1.61
C LYS A 49 10.72 -1.29 -3.08
N ASN A 50 10.98 -0.02 -3.36
CA ASN A 50 10.82 0.60 -4.67
C ASN A 50 11.66 -0.13 -5.74
N PRO A 51 11.11 -0.42 -6.93
CA PRO A 51 9.76 -0.03 -7.39
C PRO A 51 8.67 -1.09 -7.22
N ASP A 52 9.02 -2.36 -6.98
CA ASP A 52 8.12 -3.48 -7.28
C ASP A 52 8.14 -4.61 -6.25
N ARG A 53 8.86 -4.45 -5.14
CA ARG A 53 8.91 -5.46 -4.08
C ARG A 53 7.89 -5.13 -2.99
N PHE A 54 6.90 -5.99 -2.87
CA PHE A 54 5.85 -5.92 -1.86
C PHE A 54 5.76 -7.26 -1.12
N GLU A 55 5.66 -7.19 0.20
CA GLU A 55 5.55 -8.34 1.08
C GLU A 55 4.58 -8.02 2.22
N VAL A 56 3.73 -9.00 2.57
CA VAL A 56 2.89 -8.94 3.77
C VAL A 56 3.09 -10.23 4.53
N GLU A 57 3.47 -10.11 5.80
CA GLU A 57 3.58 -11.22 6.73
C GLU A 57 2.49 -11.15 7.79
N GLU A 58 1.85 -12.28 8.08
CA GLU A 58 0.83 -12.43 9.11
C GLU A 58 1.16 -13.68 9.95
N GLY A 59 1.82 -13.49 11.09
CA GLY A 59 2.32 -14.55 11.95
C GLY A 59 3.35 -15.46 11.27
N THR A 60 2.90 -16.49 10.57
CA THR A 60 3.77 -17.44 9.82
C THR A 60 3.45 -17.51 8.32
N SER A 61 2.45 -16.75 7.87
CA SER A 61 2.03 -16.69 6.48
C SER A 61 2.69 -15.50 5.81
N VAL A 62 3.15 -15.68 4.56
CA VAL A 62 3.78 -14.63 3.77
C VAL A 62 3.09 -14.52 2.41
N LYS A 63 2.66 -13.31 2.05
CA LYS A 63 2.09 -12.93 0.75
C LYS A 63 3.09 -12.04 0.02
N LYS A 64 3.23 -12.21 -1.30
CA LYS A 64 4.13 -11.40 -2.14
C LYS A 64 3.45 -11.03 -3.46
N GLY A 65 4.02 -10.06 -4.17
CA GLY A 65 3.57 -9.63 -5.49
C GLY A 65 2.24 -8.86 -5.43
N GLU A 66 1.39 -8.99 -6.45
CA GLU A 66 0.22 -8.13 -6.63
C GLU A 66 -0.75 -8.14 -5.43
N ARG A 67 -0.95 -9.29 -4.78
CA ARG A 67 -1.78 -9.36 -3.56
C ARG A 67 -1.19 -8.57 -2.39
N ALA A 68 0.13 -8.61 -2.22
CA ALA A 68 0.80 -7.82 -1.21
C ALA A 68 0.80 -6.33 -1.57
N ARG A 69 0.94 -6.00 -2.86
CA ARG A 69 0.89 -4.63 -3.37
C ARG A 69 -0.42 -3.93 -3.01
N GLU A 70 -1.56 -4.57 -3.27
CA GLU A 70 -2.87 -4.00 -2.93
C GLU A 70 -2.98 -3.68 -1.43
N GLU A 71 -2.58 -4.61 -0.57
CA GLU A 71 -2.62 -4.45 0.89
C GLU A 71 -1.65 -3.36 1.40
N VAL A 72 -0.40 -3.36 0.93
CA VAL A 72 0.63 -2.38 1.32
C VAL A 72 0.24 -0.97 0.86
N THR A 73 -0.20 -0.82 -0.39
CA THR A 73 -0.66 0.46 -0.94
C THR A 73 -1.84 0.99 -0.14
N HIS A 74 -2.85 0.15 0.11
CA HIS A 74 -4.02 0.55 0.88
C HIS A 74 -3.63 1.05 2.27
N LEU A 75 -2.76 0.31 2.97
CA LEU A 75 -2.31 0.69 4.30
C LEU A 75 -1.53 2.00 4.28
N VAL A 76 -0.52 2.15 3.43
CA VAL A 76 0.31 3.37 3.39
C VAL A 76 -0.52 4.61 3.06
N THR A 77 -1.47 4.51 2.13
CA THR A 77 -2.41 5.59 1.82
C THR A 77 -3.31 5.92 3.01
N ALA A 78 -3.86 4.91 3.70
CA ALA A 78 -4.71 5.13 4.86
C ALA A 78 -3.97 5.84 6.01
N LEU A 79 -2.69 5.50 6.21
CA LEU A 79 -1.88 6.09 7.28
C LEU A 79 -1.42 7.53 6.99
N SER A 80 -1.54 8.02 5.75
CA SER A 80 -1.14 9.38 5.34
C SER A 80 0.26 9.78 5.82
N LEU A 81 1.24 8.87 5.74
CA LEU A 81 2.59 9.07 6.30
C LEU A 81 3.32 10.29 5.72
N SER A 82 2.99 10.68 4.50
CA SER A 82 3.53 11.85 3.80
C SER A 82 3.18 13.19 4.48
N GLU A 83 2.10 13.22 5.27
CA GLU A 83 1.66 14.39 6.03
C GLU A 83 2.39 14.54 7.39
N SER A 84 3.38 13.68 7.65
CA SER A 84 4.14 13.65 8.92
C SER A 84 3.25 13.53 10.19
N PRO A 85 2.33 12.55 10.25
CA PRO A 85 1.47 12.35 11.41
C PRO A 85 2.27 11.98 12.67
N SER A 86 1.67 12.16 13.85
CA SER A 86 2.23 11.59 15.08
C SER A 86 2.02 10.07 15.14
N ALA A 87 2.75 9.36 16.01
CA ALA A 87 2.54 7.92 16.16
C ALA A 87 1.13 7.60 16.70
N GLU A 88 0.59 8.49 17.53
CA GLU A 88 -0.77 8.41 18.06
C GLU A 88 -1.83 8.58 16.98
N ASP A 89 -1.64 9.53 16.04
CA ASP A 89 -2.56 9.71 14.91
C ASP A 89 -2.64 8.45 14.05
N VAL A 90 -1.47 7.83 13.77
CA VAL A 90 -1.38 6.58 13.00
C VAL A 90 -2.10 5.43 13.72
N VAL A 91 -1.93 5.32 15.04
CA VAL A 91 -2.65 4.33 15.85
C VAL A 91 -4.16 4.54 15.81
N ASP A 92 -4.62 5.79 15.82
CA ASP A 92 -6.04 6.11 15.73
C ASP A 92 -6.63 5.78 14.36
N VAL A 93 -5.86 5.92 13.28
CA VAL A 93 -6.23 5.40 11.95
C VAL A 93 -6.34 3.88 12.00
N LEU A 94 -5.33 3.16 12.50
CA LEU A 94 -5.36 1.69 12.59
C LEU A 94 -6.56 1.18 13.40
N LYS A 95 -6.90 1.83 14.51
CA LYS A 95 -8.09 1.47 15.29
C LYS A 95 -9.39 1.65 14.49
N LYS A 96 -9.50 2.68 13.66
CA LYS A 96 -10.66 2.90 12.77
C LYS A 96 -10.74 1.84 11.67
N GLU A 97 -9.59 1.33 11.21
CA GLU A 97 -9.48 0.20 10.29
C GLU A 97 -9.77 -1.17 10.94
N GLY A 98 -10.07 -1.20 12.25
CA GLY A 98 -10.51 -2.41 12.96
C GLY A 98 -9.44 -3.08 13.83
N TRP A 99 -8.25 -2.48 13.99
CA TRP A 99 -7.19 -2.98 14.86
C TRP A 99 -7.48 -2.65 16.34
N THR A 100 -8.49 -3.30 16.93
CA THR A 100 -8.97 -3.00 18.30
C THR A 100 -8.04 -3.48 19.41
N ASP A 101 -7.30 -4.57 19.17
CA ASP A 101 -6.39 -5.19 20.15
C ASP A 101 -4.92 -4.84 19.85
N LEU A 102 -4.66 -3.61 19.41
CA LEU A 102 -3.31 -3.14 19.08
C LEU A 102 -2.41 -3.12 20.34
N GLU A 103 -1.25 -3.77 20.25
CA GLU A 103 -0.26 -3.89 21.32
C GLU A 103 0.96 -3.01 21.07
N SER A 104 1.42 -2.97 19.82
CA SER A 104 2.49 -2.07 19.39
C SER A 104 2.40 -1.76 17.90
N LEU A 105 3.00 -0.64 17.53
CA LEU A 105 3.21 -0.17 16.18
C LEU A 105 4.66 0.29 16.03
N ARG A 106 5.30 -0.13 14.95
CA ARG A 106 6.56 0.42 14.50
C ARG A 106 6.51 0.64 13.00
N ILE A 107 6.86 1.84 12.57
CA ILE A 107 6.99 2.17 11.15
C ILE A 107 8.39 2.70 10.95
N VAL A 108 9.06 2.20 9.93
CA VAL A 108 10.35 2.71 9.45
C VAL A 108 10.20 2.99 7.97
N ALA A 109 10.45 4.24 7.57
CA ALA A 109 10.39 4.64 6.18
C ALA A 109 11.68 5.36 5.79
N LEU A 110 12.18 5.05 4.60
CA LEU A 110 13.31 5.72 3.99
C LEU A 110 12.81 6.44 2.75
N ASP A 111 12.93 7.76 2.71
CA ASP A 111 12.55 8.52 1.50
C ASP A 111 13.54 8.27 0.35
N ARG A 112 13.33 8.96 -0.78
CA ARG A 112 14.23 8.89 -1.94
C ARG A 112 15.57 9.59 -1.73
N ASP A 113 15.64 10.54 -0.82
CA ASP A 113 16.86 11.28 -0.46
C ASP A 113 17.65 10.59 0.68
N ARG A 114 17.20 9.39 1.09
CA ARG A 114 17.78 8.55 2.14
C ARG A 114 17.62 9.15 3.55
N CYS A 115 16.62 10.01 3.76
CA CYS A 115 16.20 10.43 5.09
C CYS A 115 15.36 9.34 5.74
N LEU A 116 15.72 9.00 6.98
CA LEU A 116 15.03 7.98 7.78
C LEU A 116 13.95 8.63 8.64
N PHE A 117 12.73 8.12 8.53
CA PHE A 117 11.59 8.48 9.36
C PHE A 117 11.15 7.26 10.15
N SER A 118 10.72 7.48 11.39
CA SER A 118 10.25 6.41 12.24
C SER A 118 9.10 6.84 13.14
N TRP A 119 8.10 5.97 13.24
CA TRP A 119 7.00 6.09 14.17
C TRP A 119 7.02 4.88 15.08
N GLY A 120 6.82 5.10 16.37
CA GLY A 120 6.85 4.04 17.37
C GLY A 120 5.78 4.31 18.41
N TRP A 121 4.96 3.31 18.66
CA TRP A 121 3.95 3.34 19.70
C TRP A 121 3.87 1.97 20.37
N LYS A 122 3.62 1.95 21.66
CA LYS A 122 3.40 0.74 22.44
C LYS A 122 2.31 1.00 23.47
N ARG A 123 1.43 0.03 23.67
CA ARG A 123 0.45 0.06 24.74
C ARG A 123 1.17 0.01 26.09
N ASP A 124 0.84 0.96 26.95
CA ASP A 124 1.35 1.04 28.34
C ASP A 124 0.92 -0.16 29.21
#